data_AF-A0A5K3FRW6-F1
#
_entry.id   AF-A0A5K3FRW6-F1
#
_cell.length_a   1.000
_cell.length_b   1.000
_cell.length_c   1.000
_cell.angle_alpha   90.00
_cell.angle_beta   90.00
_cell.angle_gamma   90.00
#
_symmetry.space_group_name_H-M   'P 1'
#
loop_
_entity.id
_entity.type
_entity.pdbx_description
1 polymer ?
#
loop_
_entity_poly.entity_id
_entity_poly.type
_entity_poly.pdbx_seq_one_letter_code
_entity_poly.pdbx_strand_id
1 'polypeptide(L)'
;MFSSTFRNRIMRVLNAFRFYSTNSVQGGEQLKCLADAVNNRDYLAVERIIVEQDPFEVRRLKMESYTSEEEPNIIASSSKSRLIGCLCEPEADAINWMEITKGKPAKCYCGNWFKLVDFEEYLAQPWKPKN
;
A
#
# COMPACT_ATOMS: atom_id res chain seq x y z
N MET A 1 -10.90 48.46 36.56
CA MET A 1 -9.43 48.40 36.75
C MET A 1 -9.03 46.94 36.62
N PHE A 2 -8.16 46.64 35.64
CA PHE A 2 -7.55 45.32 35.28
C PHE A 2 -8.49 44.20 34.79
N SER A 3 -8.17 43.35 33.81
CA SER A 3 -7.24 43.36 32.66
C SER A 3 -7.59 42.11 31.84
N SER A 4 -7.50 42.19 30.52
CA SER A 4 -8.03 41.25 29.51
C SER A 4 -7.13 40.04 29.20
N THR A 5 -6.43 39.41 30.15
CA THR A 5 -5.40 38.42 29.79
C THR A 5 -5.17 37.30 30.81
N PHE A 6 -6.20 36.62 31.30
CA PHE A 6 -5.97 35.36 32.04
C PHE A 6 -7.16 34.38 32.03
N ARG A 7 -7.59 33.92 30.84
CA ARG A 7 -8.44 32.71 30.75
C ARG A 7 -8.37 32.01 29.40
N ASN A 8 -7.22 32.04 28.75
CA ASN A 8 -6.96 31.30 27.51
C ASN A 8 -5.65 30.52 27.61
N ARG A 9 -5.58 29.48 28.45
CA ARG A 9 -4.47 28.50 28.38
C ARG A 9 -4.62 27.14 29.06
N ILE A 10 -5.83 26.68 29.42
CA ILE A 10 -6.04 25.29 29.88
C ILE A 10 -7.32 24.70 29.25
N MET A 11 -7.41 24.72 27.92
CA MET A 11 -8.34 23.91 27.12
C MET A 11 -7.69 23.60 25.76
N ARG A 12 -6.46 23.06 25.76
CA ARG A 12 -5.74 22.68 24.52
C ARG A 12 -5.01 21.34 24.56
N VAL A 13 -5.14 20.53 25.62
CA VAL A 13 -4.35 19.28 25.72
C VAL A 13 -5.18 18.01 25.97
N LEU A 14 -6.50 18.08 26.19
CA LEU A 14 -7.30 16.88 26.51
C LEU A 14 -8.41 16.54 25.50
N ASN A 15 -8.36 17.10 24.28
CA ASN A 15 -9.27 16.76 23.19
C ASN A 15 -8.58 16.34 21.87
N ALA A 16 -7.24 16.23 21.85
CA ALA A 16 -6.53 15.77 20.65
C ALA A 16 -6.53 14.22 20.50
N PHE A 17 -6.90 13.49 21.55
CA PHE A 17 -6.86 12.02 21.55
C PHE A 17 -8.19 11.32 21.22
N ARG A 18 -9.24 12.08 20.83
CA ARG A 18 -10.58 11.52 20.55
C ARG A 18 -11.12 11.75 19.14
N PHE A 19 -10.28 12.24 18.23
CA PHE A 19 -10.69 12.48 16.84
C PHE A 19 -9.73 11.88 15.81
N TYR A 20 -9.13 10.71 16.12
CA TYR A 20 -8.84 9.75 15.05
C TYR A 20 -10.16 9.07 14.71
N SER A 21 -11.00 9.82 14.00
CA SER A 21 -12.26 9.34 13.44
C SER A 21 -11.97 8.06 12.66
N THR A 22 -12.51 6.94 13.13
CA THR A 22 -12.49 5.61 12.52
C THR A 22 -13.32 5.55 11.23
N ASN A 23 -13.23 6.57 10.38
CA ASN A 23 -14.00 6.68 9.15
C ASN A 23 -13.08 6.57 7.94
N SER A 24 -12.52 5.37 7.73
CA SER A 24 -12.21 4.83 6.41
C SER A 24 -11.64 3.41 6.52
N VAL A 25 -12.38 2.48 7.13
CA VAL A 25 -12.30 1.11 6.60
C VAL A 25 -13.20 1.13 5.36
N GLN A 26 -12.68 1.66 4.26
CA GLN A 26 -13.24 1.31 2.95
C GLN A 26 -12.98 -0.18 2.85
N GLY A 27 -14.02 -0.99 3.06
CA GLY A 27 -13.94 -2.44 2.90
C GLY A 27 -13.27 -2.70 1.57
N GLY A 28 -12.10 -3.36 1.60
CA GLY A 28 -11.36 -3.67 0.40
C GLY A 28 -12.29 -4.38 -0.57
N GLU A 29 -12.40 -3.89 -1.80
CA GLU A 29 -13.16 -4.56 -2.85
C GLU A 29 -12.64 -5.99 -2.96
N GLN A 30 -13.55 -6.97 -2.89
CA GLN A 30 -13.20 -8.38 -2.96
C GLN A 30 -12.49 -8.64 -4.28
N LEU A 31 -11.32 -9.29 -4.23
CA LEU A 31 -10.58 -9.73 -5.42
C LEU A 31 -11.48 -10.57 -6.31
N LYS A 32 -11.98 -9.99 -7.41
CA LYS A 32 -13.02 -10.63 -8.24
C LYS A 32 -12.51 -11.96 -8.78
N CYS A 33 -11.27 -12.00 -9.24
CA CYS A 33 -10.61 -13.20 -9.76
C CYS A 33 -10.50 -14.36 -8.76
N LEU A 34 -10.22 -14.08 -7.48
CA LEU A 34 -10.06 -15.12 -6.46
C LEU A 34 -11.43 -15.60 -5.98
N ALA A 35 -12.37 -14.68 -5.78
CA ALA A 35 -13.74 -15.02 -5.45
C ALA A 35 -14.37 -15.92 -6.50
N ASP A 36 -14.20 -15.56 -7.78
CA ASP A 36 -14.72 -16.35 -8.91
C ASP A 36 -14.08 -17.74 -8.95
N ALA A 37 -12.76 -17.85 -8.78
CA ALA A 37 -12.07 -19.15 -8.75
C ALA A 37 -12.56 -20.05 -7.60
N VAL A 38 -12.76 -19.49 -6.41
CA VAL A 38 -13.31 -20.22 -5.25
C VAL A 38 -14.76 -20.63 -5.50
N ASN A 39 -15.60 -19.73 -6.00
CA ASN A 39 -17.01 -19.99 -6.29
C ASN A 39 -17.18 -21.08 -7.37
N ASN A 40 -16.31 -21.06 -8.39
CA ASN A 40 -16.29 -22.05 -9.46
C ASN A 40 -15.60 -23.37 -9.06
N ARG A 41 -15.04 -23.46 -7.84
CA ARG A 41 -14.26 -24.60 -7.34
C ARG A 41 -13.06 -24.96 -8.23
N ASP A 42 -12.46 -23.95 -8.87
CA ASP A 42 -11.23 -24.11 -9.66
C ASP A 42 -10.01 -24.06 -8.74
N TYR A 43 -9.73 -25.18 -8.07
CA TYR A 43 -8.63 -25.26 -7.10
C TYR A 43 -7.25 -25.02 -7.72
N LEU A 44 -7.07 -25.33 -9.01
CA LEU A 44 -5.81 -25.06 -9.72
C LEU A 44 -5.62 -23.55 -9.94
N ALA A 45 -6.68 -22.82 -10.29
CA ALA A 45 -6.62 -21.36 -10.35
C ALA A 45 -6.39 -20.75 -8.97
N VAL A 46 -7.05 -21.27 -7.92
CA VAL A 46 -6.85 -20.81 -6.53
C VAL A 46 -5.39 -21.01 -6.10
N GLU A 47 -4.83 -22.20 -6.30
CA GLU A 47 -3.42 -22.50 -5.97
C GLU A 47 -2.48 -21.54 -6.71
N ARG A 48 -2.67 -21.37 -8.02
CA ARG A 48 -1.86 -20.45 -8.82
C ARG A 48 -1.94 -19.01 -8.31
N ILE A 49 -3.14 -18.51 -8.03
CA ILE A 49 -3.33 -17.14 -7.51
C ILE A 49 -2.63 -16.98 -6.14
N ILE A 50 -2.81 -17.94 -5.23
CA ILE A 50 -2.18 -17.88 -3.90
C ILE A 50 -0.65 -17.95 -4.00
N VAL A 51 -0.11 -18.89 -4.78
CA VAL A 51 1.32 -19.18 -4.85
C VAL A 51 2.08 -18.18 -5.71
N GLU A 52 1.54 -17.78 -6.86
CA GLU A 52 2.24 -16.88 -7.79
C GLU A 52 1.96 -15.42 -7.46
N GLN A 53 0.70 -15.07 -7.16
CA GLN A 53 0.29 -13.68 -7.06
C GLN A 53 0.25 -13.15 -5.63
N ASP A 54 0.24 -14.05 -4.62
CA ASP A 54 0.30 -13.72 -3.19
C ASP A 54 -0.61 -12.54 -2.82
N PRO A 55 -1.95 -12.67 -3.03
CA PRO A 55 -2.90 -11.59 -2.83
C PRO A 55 -2.96 -11.06 -1.40
N PHE A 56 -2.46 -11.86 -0.44
CA PHE A 56 -2.38 -11.50 0.98
C PHE A 56 -1.00 -10.99 1.39
N GLU A 57 -0.07 -10.89 0.42
CA GLU A 57 1.22 -10.20 0.55
C GLU A 57 2.04 -10.73 1.72
N VAL A 58 1.99 -12.05 1.91
CA VAL A 58 2.74 -12.74 2.96
C VAL A 58 4.23 -12.65 2.68
N ARG A 59 4.61 -12.57 1.40
CA ARG A 59 6.00 -12.42 0.95
C ARG A 59 6.33 -10.96 0.69
N ARG A 60 7.58 -10.61 0.99
CA ARG A 60 8.14 -9.31 0.60
C ARG A 60 8.28 -9.26 -0.92
N LEU A 61 7.83 -8.16 -1.51
CA LEU A 61 8.07 -7.88 -2.92
C LEU A 61 9.56 -7.63 -3.15
N LYS A 62 10.15 -8.39 -4.08
CA LYS A 62 11.51 -8.12 -4.57
C LYS A 62 11.44 -6.91 -5.48
N MET A 63 12.13 -5.85 -5.05
CA MET A 63 12.32 -4.62 -5.82
C MET A 63 13.25 -4.90 -7.01
N GLU A 64 12.95 -4.31 -8.16
CA GLU A 64 13.85 -4.38 -9.32
C GLU A 64 15.10 -3.51 -9.08
N SER A 65 16.23 -3.92 -9.64
CA SER A 65 17.52 -3.22 -9.44
C SER A 65 17.55 -1.80 -10.02
N TYR A 66 16.75 -1.55 -11.05
CA TYR A 66 16.64 -0.24 -11.70
C TYR A 66 15.17 0.01 -12.06
N THR A 67 14.67 1.20 -11.72
CA THR A 67 13.31 1.62 -12.07
C THR A 67 13.29 3.05 -12.60
N SER A 68 12.35 3.33 -13.48
CA SER A 68 12.05 4.68 -13.98
C SER A 68 10.60 5.05 -13.73
N GLU A 69 10.19 6.27 -14.07
CA GLU A 69 8.78 6.67 -13.97
C GLU A 69 7.91 5.84 -14.94
N GLU A 70 8.46 5.46 -16.08
CA GLU A 70 7.82 4.62 -17.10
C GLU A 70 7.81 3.13 -16.71
N GLU A 71 8.86 2.68 -16.01
CA GLU A 71 9.02 1.29 -15.53
C GLU A 71 9.14 1.24 -13.99
N PRO A 72 8.07 1.56 -13.24
CA PRO A 72 8.08 1.55 -11.78
C PRO A 72 7.83 0.15 -11.20
N ASN A 73 8.17 -0.03 -9.92
CA ASN A 73 7.72 -1.20 -9.16
C ASN A 73 6.20 -1.14 -8.99
N ILE A 74 5.51 -2.13 -9.54
CA ILE A 74 4.05 -2.20 -9.46
C ILE A 74 3.62 -2.81 -8.13
N ILE A 75 2.73 -2.11 -7.43
CA ILE A 75 2.16 -2.51 -6.14
C ILE A 75 0.64 -2.63 -6.32
N ALA A 76 0.07 -3.78 -5.95
CA ALA A 76 -1.37 -3.98 -6.02
C ALA A 76 -2.08 -3.41 -4.78
N SER A 77 -3.27 -2.86 -4.93
CA SER A 77 -4.16 -2.56 -3.80
C SER A 77 -5.60 -2.38 -4.24
N SER A 78 -6.55 -2.88 -3.44
CA SER A 78 -7.96 -2.57 -3.58
C SER A 78 -8.30 -1.14 -3.10
N SER A 79 -7.43 -0.53 -2.29
CA SER A 79 -7.61 0.82 -1.75
C SER A 79 -7.04 1.89 -2.69
N LYS A 80 -7.54 3.13 -2.57
CA LYS A 80 -7.05 4.27 -3.37
C LYS A 80 -5.62 4.68 -3.02
N SER A 81 -5.20 4.41 -1.80
CA SER A 81 -3.84 4.65 -1.31
C SER A 81 -3.35 3.45 -0.52
N ARG A 82 -2.03 3.36 -0.36
CA ARG A 82 -1.37 2.30 0.40
C ARG A 82 -0.07 2.80 1.01
N LEU A 83 0.14 2.46 2.27
CA LEU A 83 1.44 2.63 2.93
C LEU A 83 2.40 1.54 2.44
N ILE A 84 3.56 1.94 1.94
CA ILE A 84 4.64 1.04 1.53
C ILE A 84 5.92 1.34 2.33
N GLY A 85 6.74 0.31 2.53
CA GLY A 85 8.07 0.43 3.13
C GLY A 85 9.13 0.08 2.09
N CYS A 86 10.00 1.04 1.75
CA CYS A 86 11.15 0.83 0.88
C CYS A 86 12.40 0.57 1.73
N LEU A 87 12.94 -0.65 1.63
CA LEU A 87 14.28 -0.97 2.11
C LEU A 87 15.28 -0.57 1.02
N CYS A 88 15.92 0.58 1.21
CA CYS A 88 16.67 1.24 0.13
C CYS A 88 18.00 0.57 -0.20
N GLU A 89 18.60 -0.06 0.79
CA GLU A 89 19.85 -0.82 0.68
C GLU A 89 19.65 -2.16 1.40
N PRO A 90 20.26 -3.28 0.95
CA PRO A 90 20.01 -4.59 1.53
C PRO A 90 20.33 -4.67 3.03
N GLU A 91 21.34 -3.92 3.47
CA GLU A 91 21.81 -3.85 4.86
C GLU A 91 21.26 -2.64 5.64
N ALA A 92 20.25 -1.93 5.12
CA ALA A 92 19.72 -0.75 5.79
C ALA A 92 19.03 -1.09 7.13
N ASP A 93 19.37 -0.35 8.18
CA ASP A 93 18.76 -0.45 9.52
C ASP A 93 17.41 0.27 9.64
N ALA A 94 17.02 1.02 8.60
CA ALA A 94 15.80 1.82 8.59
C ALA A 94 14.98 1.58 7.33
N ILE A 95 13.66 1.50 7.50
CA ILE A 95 12.69 1.40 6.41
C ILE A 95 12.17 2.79 6.11
N ASN A 96 12.19 3.19 4.84
CA ASN A 96 11.52 4.42 4.42
C ASN A 96 10.06 4.16 4.11
N TRP A 97 9.19 4.72 4.93
CA TRP A 97 7.75 4.59 4.79
C TRP A 97 7.18 5.73 3.96
N MET A 98 6.37 5.40 2.96
CA MET A 98 5.68 6.38 2.13
C MET A 98 4.28 5.89 1.78
N GLU A 99 3.32 6.81 1.76
CA GLU A 99 1.99 6.54 1.23
C GLU A 99 1.99 6.81 -0.28
N ILE A 100 1.55 5.83 -1.06
CA ILE A 100 1.37 5.96 -2.51
C ILE A 100 -0.12 5.91 -2.85
N THR A 101 -0.53 6.65 -3.88
CA THR A 101 -1.92 6.72 -4.34
C THR A 101 -2.03 6.21 -5.77
N LYS A 102 -3.20 5.67 -6.15
CA LYS A 102 -3.48 5.29 -7.54
C LYS A 102 -3.30 6.49 -8.47
N GLY A 103 -2.75 6.24 -9.67
CA GLY A 103 -2.47 7.27 -10.67
C GLY A 103 -0.98 7.38 -10.98
N LYS A 104 -0.38 8.54 -10.67
CA LYS A 104 1.02 8.80 -11.00
C LYS A 104 1.97 7.99 -10.11
N PRO A 105 3.09 7.46 -10.67
CA PRO A 105 4.13 6.83 -9.87
C PRO A 105 4.71 7.79 -8.83
N ALA A 106 5.10 7.23 -7.68
CA ALA A 106 5.76 7.94 -6.61
C ALA A 106 7.22 7.47 -6.50
N LYS A 107 8.13 8.42 -6.23
CA LYS A 107 9.56 8.16 -6.12
C LYS A 107 10.00 8.12 -4.66
N CYS A 108 10.72 7.08 -4.26
CA CYS A 108 11.42 7.01 -2.98
C CYS A 108 12.69 7.88 -3.03
N TYR A 109 13.19 8.32 -1.87
CA TYR A 109 14.42 9.12 -1.81
C TYR A 109 15.64 8.40 -2.40
N CYS A 110 15.67 7.07 -2.37
CA CYS A 110 16.74 6.26 -2.96
C CYS A 110 16.74 6.24 -4.49
N GLY A 111 15.70 6.78 -5.12
CA GLY A 111 15.59 6.84 -6.58
C GLY A 111 14.57 5.88 -7.17
N ASN A 112 14.16 4.84 -6.44
CA ASN A 112 13.23 3.84 -6.94
C ASN A 112 11.81 4.38 -7.08
N TRP A 113 11.13 3.96 -8.14
CA TRP A 113 9.77 4.35 -8.47
C TRP A 113 8.77 3.24 -8.14
N PHE A 114 7.58 3.65 -7.71
CA PHE A 114 6.48 2.77 -7.31
C PHE A 114 5.17 3.26 -7.90
N LYS A 115 4.33 2.35 -8.40
CA LYS A 115 3.00 2.66 -8.90
C LYS A 115 1.95 1.76 -8.26
N LEU A 116 0.92 2.39 -7.69
CA LEU A 116 -0.21 1.67 -7.12
C LEU A 116 -1.24 1.36 -8.23
N VAL A 117 -1.58 0.09 -8.37
CA VAL A 117 -2.56 -0.40 -9.36
C VAL A 117 -3.62 -1.27 -8.68
N ASP A 118 -4.72 -1.50 -9.38
CA ASP A 118 -5.70 -2.50 -9.00
C ASP A 118 -5.14 -3.91 -9.11
N PHE A 119 -5.68 -4.84 -8.31
CA PHE A 119 -5.24 -6.22 -8.37
C PHE A 119 -5.48 -6.80 -9.76
N GLU A 120 -6.62 -6.56 -10.38
CA GLU A 120 -6.92 -7.03 -11.73
C GLU A 120 -5.83 -6.58 -12.75
N GLU A 121 -5.32 -5.35 -12.64
CA GLU A 121 -4.22 -4.86 -13.48
C GLU A 121 -2.89 -5.56 -13.16
N TYR A 122 -2.60 -5.78 -11.88
CA TYR A 122 -1.41 -6.52 -11.44
C TYR A 122 -1.43 -7.97 -11.94
N LEU A 123 -2.57 -8.65 -11.85
CA LEU A 123 -2.73 -10.06 -12.25
C LEU A 123 -2.79 -10.23 -13.78
N ALA A 124 -3.17 -9.20 -14.53
CA ALA A 124 -3.17 -9.23 -15.99
C ALA A 124 -1.77 -9.21 -16.61
N GLN A 125 -0.73 -8.90 -15.82
CA GLN A 125 0.64 -8.90 -16.29
C GLN A 125 1.13 -10.32 -16.56
N PRO A 126 1.88 -10.56 -17.65
CA PRO A 126 2.47 -11.86 -17.88
C PRO A 126 3.37 -12.22 -16.71
N TRP A 127 3.14 -13.40 -16.12
CA TRP A 127 3.96 -13.90 -15.04
C TRP A 127 5.43 -13.90 -15.47
N LYS A 128 6.27 -13.19 -14.70
CA LYS A 128 7.71 -13.22 -14.85
C LYS A 128 8.27 -13.97 -13.65
N PRO A 129 9.00 -15.08 -13.83
CA PRO A 129 9.72 -15.69 -12.72
C PRO A 129 10.71 -14.68 -12.17
N LYS A 130 10.57 -14.32 -10.89
CA LYS A 130 11.59 -13.55 -10.19
C LYS A 130 12.66 -14.54 -9.75
N ASN A 131 13.76 -14.60 -10.50
CA ASN A 131 14.96 -15.38 -10.17
C ASN A 131 15.51 -15.04 -8.78
#